data_AF-A0A9Q1ERG1-F1
#
_entry.id   AF-A0A9Q1ERG1-F1
#
_cell.length_a   1.000
_cell.length_b   1.000
_cell.length_c   1.000
_cell.angle_alpha   90.00
_cell.angle_beta   90.00
_cell.angle_gamma   90.00
#
_symmetry.space_group_name_H-M   'P 1'
#
loop_
_entity.id
_entity.type
_entity.pdbx_description
1 polymer ?
#
loop_
_entity_poly.entity_id
_entity_poly.type
_entity_poly.pdbx_seq_one_letter_code
_entity_poly.pdbx_strand_id
1 'polypeptide(L)' 'MTDQLASTKENLQRILAVQSCFGPNGMRLKKPGRVLVGEGHLMKLCRHRPQPRVFFLLSDILVYGSILVLGR' A
#
# COMPACT_ATOMS: atom_id res chain seq x y z
N MET A 1 -14.16 -12.83 9.07
CA MET A 1 -14.37 -11.37 9.29
C MET A 1 -13.74 -10.53 8.18
N THR A 2 -12.54 -10.88 7.69
CA THR A 2 -11.88 -10.23 6.55
C THR A 2 -12.57 -10.49 5.20
N ASP A 3 -13.24 -11.64 5.01
CA ASP A 3 -13.90 -11.99 3.74
C ASP A 3 -15.03 -11.04 3.33
N GLN A 4 -15.77 -10.49 4.30
CA GLN A 4 -16.82 -9.50 4.04
C GLN A 4 -16.22 -8.16 3.58
N LEU A 5 -15.06 -7.79 4.11
CA LEU A 5 -14.35 -6.56 3.77
C LEU A 5 -13.68 -6.64 2.39
N ALA A 6 -13.19 -7.84 2.00
CA ALA A 6 -12.53 -8.06 0.71
C ALA A 6 -13.44 -7.72 -0.48
N SER A 7 -14.72 -8.02 -0.38
CA SER A 7 -15.71 -7.83 -1.45
C SER A 7 -16.36 -6.45 -1.47
N THR A 8 -15.98 -5.57 -0.55
CA THR A 8 -16.58 -4.23 -0.45
C THR A 8 -16.02 -3.30 -1.54
N LYS A 9 -16.89 -2.51 -2.17
CA LYS A 9 -16.52 -1.52 -3.20
C LYS A 9 -15.44 -0.55 -2.69
N GLU A 10 -15.53 -0.16 -1.43
CA GLU A 10 -14.57 0.71 -0.76
C GLU A 10 -13.17 0.09 -0.68
N ASN A 11 -13.05 -1.19 -0.31
CA ASN A 11 -11.76 -1.89 -0.27
C ASN A 11 -11.12 -1.92 -1.68
N LEU A 12 -11.91 -2.20 -2.72
CA LEU A 12 -11.44 -2.15 -4.10
C LEU A 12 -10.95 -0.76 -4.51
N GLN A 13 -11.69 0.30 -4.14
CA GLN A 13 -11.29 1.68 -4.44
C GLN A 13 -9.99 2.07 -3.73
N ARG A 14 -9.84 1.72 -2.45
CA ARG A 14 -8.61 1.97 -1.68
C ARG A 14 -7.41 1.24 -2.29
N ILE A 15 -7.54 -0.05 -2.61
CA ILE A 15 -6.45 -0.82 -3.25
C ILE A 15 -6.07 -0.22 -4.62
N LEU A 16 -7.05 0.25 -5.41
CA LEU A 16 -6.79 0.91 -6.69
C LEU A 16 -6.07 2.25 -6.52
N ALA A 17 -6.45 3.05 -5.52
CA ALA A 17 -5.76 4.30 -5.19
C ALA A 17 -4.30 4.02 -4.82
N VAL A 18 -4.06 3.06 -3.92
CA VAL A 18 -2.70 2.62 -3.57
C VAL A 18 -1.93 2.19 -4.81
N GLN A 19 -2.52 1.36 -5.68
CA GLN A 19 -1.86 0.91 -6.91
C GLN A 19 -1.49 2.07 -7.84
N SER A 20 -2.33 3.11 -7.93
CA SER A 20 -2.06 4.30 -8.76
C SER A 20 -0.90 5.15 -8.25
N CYS A 21 -0.58 5.06 -6.96
CA CYS A 21 0.58 5.73 -6.37
C CYS A 21 1.92 5.06 -6.75
N PHE A 22 1.88 3.83 -7.26
CA PHE A 22 3.06 3.11 -7.73
C PHE A 22 3.17 3.18 -9.25
N GLY A 23 4.40 3.14 -9.76
CA GLY A 23 4.65 3.14 -11.20
C GLY A 23 4.10 1.88 -11.90
N PRO A 24 4.01 1.91 -13.24
CA PRO A 24 3.43 0.80 -14.03
C PRO A 24 4.23 -0.52 -13.93
N ASN A 25 5.48 -0.46 -13.48
CA ASN A 25 6.42 -1.59 -13.47
C ASN A 25 6.36 -2.43 -12.17
N GLY A 26 5.17 -2.65 -11.64
CA GLY A 26 4.96 -3.36 -10.37
C GLY A 26 3.95 -4.50 -10.45
N MET A 27 3.89 -5.30 -9.38
CA MET A 27 2.84 -6.30 -9.23
C MET A 27 1.48 -5.62 -9.04
N ARG A 28 0.45 -6.11 -9.74
CA ARG A 28 -0.92 -5.61 -9.57
C ARG A 28 -1.40 -5.90 -8.14
N LEU A 29 -1.83 -4.84 -7.45
CA LEU A 29 -2.33 -4.93 -6.09
C LEU A 29 -3.81 -5.34 -6.06
N LYS A 30 -4.59 -4.96 -7.08
CA LYS A 30 -5.97 -5.42 -7.23
C LYS A 30 -6.00 -6.93 -7.49
N LYS A 31 -6.48 -7.69 -6.49
CA LYS A 31 -6.68 -9.14 -6.54
C LYS A 31 -7.95 -9.51 -5.77
N PRO A 32 -8.80 -10.45 -6.26
CA PRO A 32 -9.94 -10.95 -5.49
C PRO A 32 -9.51 -11.50 -4.13
N GLY A 33 -10.31 -11.26 -3.09
CA GLY A 33 -10.02 -11.72 -1.73
C GLY A 33 -8.95 -10.91 -0.98
N ARG A 34 -8.29 -9.95 -1.63
CA ARG A 34 -7.27 -9.11 -0.98
C ARG A 34 -7.92 -7.94 -0.25
N VAL A 35 -7.50 -7.72 0.99
CA VAL A 35 -8.00 -6.62 1.84
C VAL A 35 -6.86 -5.67 2.14
N LEU A 36 -7.09 -4.36 2.05
CA LEU A 36 -6.20 -3.36 2.65
C LEU A 36 -6.52 -3.30 4.16
N VAL A 37 -5.59 -3.79 4.97
CA VAL A 37 -5.75 -3.90 6.43
C VAL A 37 -5.34 -2.59 7.12
N GLY A 38 -4.32 -1.91 6.59
CA GLY A 38 -3.88 -0.65 7.14
C GLY A 38 -2.88 0.08 6.27
N GLU A 39 -2.74 1.38 6.54
CA GLU A 39 -1.76 2.27 5.92
C GLU A 39 -1.09 3.14 7.00
N GLY A 40 0.15 3.55 6.76
CA GLY A 40 0.85 4.40 7.71
C GLY A 40 2.22 4.89 7.26
N HIS A 41 2.65 6.01 7.84
CA HIS A 41 3.99 6.56 7.65
C HIS A 41 4.92 6.01 8.73
N LEU A 42 5.98 5.32 8.32
CA LEU A 42 6.95 4.73 9.24
C LEU A 42 8.38 5.02 8.80
N MET A 43 9.32 4.95 9.74
CA MET A 43 10.74 5.00 9.45
C MET A 43 11.25 3.60 9.13
N LYS A 44 11.61 3.36 7.85
CA LYS A 44 12.29 2.14 7.45
C LYS A 44 13.76 2.23 7.86
N LEU A 45 14.16 1.39 8.81
CA LEU A 45 15.57 1.24 9.20
C LEU A 45 16.32 0.52 8.07
N CYS A 46 17.22 1.23 7.39
CA CYS A 46 18.11 0.69 6.38
C CYS A 46 19.54 0.57 6.93
N ARG A 47 20.46 -0.08 6.20
CA ARG A 47 21.86 -0.27 6.63
C ARG A 47 22.59 1.03 6.98
N HIS A 48 22.29 2.14 6.29
CA HIS A 48 22.99 3.41 6.48
C HIS A 48 22.20 4.46 7.26
N ARG A 49 20.96 4.74 6.83
CA ARG A 49 20.12 5.77 7.44
C ARG A 49 18.66 5.33 7.49
N PRO A 50 17.92 5.62 8.57
CA PRO A 50 16.48 5.52 8.59
C PRO A 50 15.87 6.36 7.45
N GLN A 51 14.92 5.80 6.71
CA GLN A 51 14.26 6.47 5.60
C GLN A 51 12.75 6.51 5.83
N PRO A 52 12.08 7.67 5.71
CA PRO A 52 10.63 7.74 5.83
C PRO A 52 9.98 7.05 4.63
N ARG A 53 9.00 6.19 4.89
CA ARG A 53 8.26 5.41 3.89
C ARG A 53 6.79 5.36 4.25
N VAL A 54 5.93 5.31 3.24
CA VAL A 54 4.52 4.93 3.43
C VAL A 54 4.42 3.43 3.26
N PHE A 55 3.77 2.76 4.20
CA PHE A 55 3.50 1.33 4.19
C PHE A 55 2.00 1.07 3.99
N PHE A 56 1.69 0.07 3.19
CA PHE A 56 0.35 -0.45 2.95
C PHE A 56 0.35 -1.94 3.25
N LEU A 57 -0.33 -2.33 4.33
CA LEU A 57 -0.49 -3.71 4.73
C LEU A 57 -1.73 -4.28 4.06
N LEU A 58 -1.53 -5.19 3.10
CA LEU A 58 -2.58 -5.99 2.52
C LEU A 58 -2.60 -7.37 3.21
N SER A 59 -3.72 -8.06 3.13
CA SER A 59 -3.95 -9.35 3.81
C SER A 59 -2.89 -10.43 3.54
N ASP A 60 -2.24 -10.39 2.38
CA ASP A 60 -1.25 -11.37 1.93
C ASP A 60 0.13 -10.76 1.62
N ILE A 61 0.23 -9.43 1.52
CA ILE A 61 1.47 -8.74 1.12
C ILE A 61 1.63 -7.39 1.84
N LEU A 62 2.87 -6.99 2.06
CA LEU A 62 3.21 -5.65 2.54
C LEU A 62 3.91 -4.89 1.41
N VAL A 63 3.41 -3.70 1.08
CA VAL A 63 3.98 -2.85 0.03
C VAL A 63 4.38 -1.52 0.66
N TYR A 64 5.51 -0.94 0.22
CA TYR A 64 5.96 0.35 0.71
C TYR A 64 6.57 1.21 -0.41
N GLY A 65 6.47 2.53 -0.26
CA GLY A 65 6.93 3.50 -1.25
C GLY A 65 7.76 4.64 -0.65
N SER A 66 8.53 5.32 -1.51
CA SER A 66 9.08 6.65 -1.18
C SER A 66 7.96 7.65 -1.05
N ILE A 67 8.07 8.58 -0.09
CA ILE A 67 7.18 9.74 -0.04
C ILE A 67 7.69 10.76 -1.04
N LEU A 68 6.92 11.03 -2.10
CA LEU A 68 7.21 12.11 -3.03
C LEU A 68 6.50 13.37 -2.54
N VAL A 69 7.27 14.36 -2.11
CA VAL A 69 6.75 15.70 -1.85
C VAL A 69 6.89 16.49 -3.14
N LEU A 70 5.78 16.74 -3.84
CA LEU A 70 5.79 17.52 -5.07
C LEU A 70 5.95 19.00 -4.68
N GLY A 71 7.19 19.49 -4.66
CA GLY A 71 7.48 20.92 -4.44
C GLY A 71 8.76 21.19 -3.66
N ARG A 72 9.78 21.68 -4.38
CA ARG A 72 10.45 22.92 -4.01
C ARG A 72 10.58 23.77 -5.27
#